data_AF-A0A957C1T2-F1
#
_entry.id   AF-A0A957C1T2-F1
#
_cell.length_a   1.000
_cell.length_b   1.000
_cell.length_c   1.000
_cell.angle_alpha   90.00
_cell.angle_beta   90.00
_cell.angle_gamma   90.00
#
_symmetry.space_group_name_H-M   'P 1'
#
loop_
_entity.id
_entity.type
_entity.pdbx_description
1 polymer ?
#
loop_
_entity_poly.entity_id
_entity_poly.type
_entity_poly.pdbx_seq_one_letter_code
_entity_poly.pdbx_strand_id
1 'polypeptide(L)'
;VAPLMSPLGALATGMATGLTAITRRAALTLLQGVGLALLISVFIGLVLPTDTPTAEMLARGTPSLLDAGVALFSGLVAAFALGRKEIPAALAGVAIAAALMPPVCTIGLGVAFQNWVLAGGATLLFITNIVFIVVAENVVFLWMGFRPGRQPESERGVVIWWGIIILLLVIVVSLLVTLGQRASIESRVEQILRTALPPSAAITDVLVEEMDEGLLHVMLDVRTRGLITPAEVTEYEAALQTALDRPVQLEVAALPVVTPLDTLERDVISLLQGDFTFWQVLDVDVQEDDAHLNIIITVQAESAPDVDLIHEAEQSLVELLERPVSLTLVLQQVIVPPEATPEATIEVQVE
;
A
#
# COMPACT_ATOMS: atom_id res chain seq x y z
N VAL A 1 28.56 2.92 -16.46
CA VAL A 1 27.93 3.21 -17.78
C VAL A 1 28.56 2.40 -18.91
N ALA A 2 29.83 2.65 -19.24
CA ALA A 2 30.56 1.98 -20.33
C ALA A 2 30.54 0.43 -20.34
N PRO A 3 30.50 -0.29 -19.19
CA PRO A 3 30.52 -1.76 -19.22
C PRO A 3 29.23 -2.40 -19.73
N LEU A 4 28.08 -1.72 -19.69
CA LEU A 4 26.77 -2.33 -19.97
C LEU A 4 26.25 -2.02 -21.37
N MET A 5 26.56 -0.84 -21.91
CA MET A 5 26.07 -0.40 -23.23
C MET A 5 26.53 -1.32 -24.36
N SER A 6 27.83 -1.60 -24.44
CA SER A 6 28.37 -2.42 -25.54
C SER A 6 27.93 -3.88 -25.47
N PRO A 7 27.88 -4.55 -24.30
CA PRO A 7 27.30 -5.88 -24.19
C PRO A 7 25.81 -5.95 -24.52
N LEU A 8 25.00 -4.93 -24.18
CA LEU A 8 23.58 -4.90 -24.57
C LEU A 8 23.41 -4.83 -26.09
N GLY A 9 24.08 -3.87 -26.74
CA GLY A 9 24.04 -3.75 -28.19
C GLY A 9 24.57 -5.00 -28.90
N ALA A 10 25.61 -5.64 -28.36
CA ALA A 10 26.15 -6.90 -28.88
C ALA A 10 25.18 -8.08 -28.67
N LEU A 11 24.46 -8.11 -27.54
CA LEU A 11 23.42 -9.10 -27.26
C LEU A 11 22.29 -8.96 -28.27
N ALA A 12 21.76 -7.74 -28.46
CA ALA A 12 20.70 -7.47 -29.42
C ALA A 12 21.14 -7.77 -30.87
N THR A 13 22.35 -7.38 -31.26
CA THR A 13 22.91 -7.69 -32.59
C THR A 13 23.06 -9.20 -32.79
N GLY A 14 23.58 -9.92 -31.78
CA GLY A 14 23.75 -11.37 -31.82
C GLY A 14 22.42 -12.11 -31.95
N MET A 15 21.37 -11.62 -31.29
CA MET A 15 20.02 -12.19 -31.42
C MET A 15 19.39 -11.87 -32.78
N ALA A 16 19.49 -10.63 -33.26
CA ALA A 16 18.96 -10.22 -34.56
C ALA A 16 19.61 -10.97 -35.74
N THR A 17 20.90 -11.31 -35.60
CA THR A 17 21.67 -12.06 -36.61
C THR A 17 21.74 -13.57 -36.33
N GLY A 18 21.19 -14.05 -35.21
CA GLY A 18 21.23 -15.47 -34.82
C GLY A 18 22.62 -16.02 -34.51
N LEU A 19 23.61 -15.16 -34.26
CA LEU A 19 24.98 -15.56 -33.95
C LEU A 19 25.15 -15.89 -32.47
N THR A 20 24.82 -17.13 -32.11
CA THR A 20 24.84 -17.64 -30.72
C THR A 20 26.15 -17.39 -29.97
N ALA A 21 27.30 -17.46 -30.66
CA ALA A 21 28.60 -17.17 -30.05
C ALA A 21 28.72 -15.71 -29.57
N ILE A 22 28.20 -14.75 -30.33
CA ILE A 22 28.17 -13.33 -29.97
C ILE A 22 27.18 -13.13 -28.82
N THR A 23 25.95 -13.66 -28.97
CA THR A 23 24.91 -13.54 -27.94
C THR A 23 25.37 -14.07 -26.58
N ARG A 24 25.99 -15.26 -26.55
CA ARG A 24 26.49 -15.84 -25.30
C ARG A 24 27.62 -15.03 -24.68
N ARG A 25 28.58 -14.56 -25.48
CA ARG A 25 29.69 -13.71 -24.98
C ARG A 25 29.17 -12.38 -24.45
N ALA A 26 28.22 -11.77 -25.15
CA ALA A 26 27.56 -10.55 -24.73
C ALA A 26 26.79 -10.73 -23.42
N ALA A 27 26.00 -11.80 -23.29
CA ALA A 27 25.29 -12.14 -22.06
C ALA A 27 26.24 -12.36 -20.87
N LEU A 28 27.34 -13.08 -21.06
CA LEU A 28 28.35 -13.29 -20.02
C LEU A 28 29.02 -11.97 -19.61
N THR A 29 29.35 -11.11 -20.58
CA THR A 29 29.96 -9.81 -20.29
C THR A 29 28.99 -8.89 -19.55
N LEU A 30 27.71 -8.93 -19.92
CA LEU A 30 26.65 -8.21 -19.22
C LEU A 30 26.53 -8.69 -17.77
N LEU A 31 26.47 -10.01 -17.55
CA LEU A 31 26.41 -10.60 -16.21
C LEU A 31 27.62 -10.24 -15.35
N GLN A 32 28.82 -10.22 -15.92
CA GLN A 32 30.02 -9.78 -15.21
C GLN A 32 29.94 -8.30 -14.80
N GLY A 33 29.48 -7.43 -15.70
CA GLY A 33 29.30 -6.01 -15.42
C GLY A 33 28.25 -5.76 -14.33
N VAL A 34 27.12 -6.47 -14.40
CA VAL A 34 26.05 -6.42 -13.37
C VAL A 34 26.57 -6.96 -12.04
N GLY A 35 27.25 -8.11 -12.05
CA GLY A 35 27.83 -8.70 -10.84
C GLY A 35 28.83 -7.76 -10.17
N LEU A 36 29.69 -7.09 -10.93
CA LEU A 36 30.61 -6.10 -10.39
C LEU A 36 29.87 -4.89 -9.77
N ALA A 37 28.86 -4.36 -10.45
CA ALA A 37 28.06 -3.25 -9.94
C ALA A 37 27.28 -3.62 -8.67
N LEU A 38 26.73 -4.84 -8.60
CA LEU A 38 26.08 -5.39 -7.42
C LEU A 38 27.07 -5.53 -6.27
N LEU A 39 28.24 -6.13 -6.50
CA LEU A 39 29.27 -6.29 -5.46
C LEU A 39 29.68 -4.93 -4.88
N ILE A 40 29.89 -3.92 -5.73
CA ILE A 40 30.26 -2.57 -5.29
C ILE A 40 29.12 -1.94 -4.48
N SER A 41 27.87 -2.02 -4.95
CA SER A 41 26.73 -1.42 -4.25
C SER A 41 26.42 -2.10 -2.91
N VAL A 42 26.52 -3.43 -2.83
CA VAL A 42 26.41 -4.17 -1.56
C VAL A 42 27.52 -3.75 -0.61
N PHE A 43 28.77 -3.71 -1.08
CA PHE A 43 29.91 -3.29 -0.25
C PHE A 43 29.74 -1.87 0.29
N ILE A 44 29.30 -0.93 -0.54
CA ILE A 44 29.00 0.44 -0.12
C ILE A 44 27.88 0.44 0.93
N GLY A 45 26.81 -0.31 0.72
CA GLY A 45 25.72 -0.43 1.68
C GLY A 45 26.16 -0.95 3.05
N LEU A 46 27.08 -1.92 3.09
CA LEU A 46 27.62 -2.48 4.33
C LEU A 46 28.56 -1.52 5.07
N VAL A 47 29.19 -0.57 4.37
CA VAL A 47 30.09 0.43 4.96
C VAL A 47 29.33 1.69 5.39
N LEU A 48 28.16 1.95 4.82
CA LEU A 48 27.34 3.11 5.15
C LEU A 48 26.75 2.97 6.57
N PRO A 49 26.78 4.03 7.40
CA PRO A 49 26.22 4.01 8.75
C PRO A 49 24.69 4.19 8.77
N THR A 50 23.99 3.82 7.68
CA THR A 50 22.56 4.05 7.50
C THR A 50 21.92 2.85 6.82
N ASP A 51 20.89 2.29 7.46
CA ASP A 51 20.17 1.11 6.95
C ASP A 51 18.79 1.45 6.35
N THR A 52 18.43 2.73 6.34
CA THR A 52 17.12 3.21 5.87
C THR A 52 17.17 3.54 4.36
N PRO A 53 16.33 2.90 3.52
CA PRO A 53 16.21 3.25 2.12
C PRO A 53 15.76 4.69 1.92
N THR A 54 16.30 5.36 0.90
CA THR A 54 15.83 6.69 0.49
C THR A 54 14.53 6.62 -0.29
N ALA A 55 13.77 7.73 -0.36
CA ALA A 55 12.55 7.80 -1.17
C ALA A 55 12.80 7.45 -2.65
N GLU A 56 13.94 7.88 -3.22
CA GLU A 56 14.34 7.54 -4.59
C GLU A 56 14.59 6.05 -4.78
N MET A 57 15.10 5.36 -3.76
CA MET A 57 15.26 3.91 -3.81
C MET A 57 13.90 3.21 -3.76
N LEU A 58 13.02 3.63 -2.84
CA LEU A 58 11.67 3.07 -2.70
C LEU A 58 10.86 3.21 -3.99
N ALA A 59 10.97 4.35 -4.69
CA ALA A 59 10.35 4.55 -5.99
C ALA A 59 10.82 3.55 -7.07
N ARG A 60 12.00 2.93 -6.90
CA ARG A 60 12.49 1.85 -7.78
C ARG A 60 12.08 0.45 -7.31
N GLY A 61 11.53 0.31 -6.12
CA GLY A 61 10.99 -0.95 -5.57
C GLY A 61 9.59 -1.28 -6.10
N THR A 62 8.88 -0.31 -6.66
CA THR A 62 7.53 -0.49 -7.22
C THR A 62 7.55 -0.22 -8.73
N PRO A 63 8.05 -1.17 -9.56
CA PRO A 63 8.16 -0.97 -11.00
C PRO A 63 6.80 -0.71 -11.65
N SER A 64 6.79 0.22 -12.60
CA SER A 64 5.59 0.64 -13.31
C SER A 64 5.68 0.40 -14.82
N LEU A 65 4.54 0.48 -15.50
CA LEU A 65 4.49 0.47 -16.98
C LEU A 65 5.20 1.68 -17.60
N LEU A 66 5.30 2.80 -16.88
CA LEU A 66 6.00 4.00 -17.34
C LEU A 66 7.51 3.75 -17.43
N ASP A 67 8.08 3.01 -16.48
CA ASP A 67 9.49 2.63 -16.51
C ASP A 67 9.82 1.76 -17.73
N ALA A 68 8.94 0.81 -18.06
CA ALA A 68 9.07 0.00 -19.25
C ALA A 68 9.04 0.85 -20.53
N GLY A 69 8.19 1.89 -20.57
CA GLY A 69 8.18 2.87 -21.65
C GLY A 69 9.50 3.63 -21.78
N VAL A 70 10.06 4.13 -20.67
CA VAL A 70 11.35 4.81 -20.65
C VAL A 70 12.48 3.89 -21.14
N ALA A 71 12.48 2.62 -20.73
CA ALA A 71 13.45 1.63 -21.19
C ALA A 71 13.33 1.36 -22.70
N LEU A 72 12.10 1.24 -23.21
CA LEU A 72 11.84 1.06 -24.64
C LEU A 72 12.44 2.20 -25.47
N PHE A 73 12.12 3.46 -25.11
CA PHE A 73 12.65 4.62 -25.82
C PHE A 73 14.18 4.75 -25.69
N SER A 74 14.73 4.41 -24.52
CA SER A 74 16.18 4.37 -24.31
C SER A 74 16.85 3.37 -25.24
N GLY A 75 16.27 2.18 -25.42
CA GLY A 75 16.74 1.18 -26.38
C GLY A 75 16.62 1.63 -27.83
N LEU A 76 15.51 2.28 -28.21
CA LEU A 76 15.34 2.82 -29.57
C LEU A 76 16.41 3.87 -29.90
N VAL A 77 16.62 4.83 -29.00
CA VAL A 77 17.65 5.87 -29.15
C VAL A 77 19.04 5.24 -29.20
N ALA A 78 19.32 4.26 -28.34
CA ALA A 78 20.59 3.58 -28.31
C ALA A 78 20.88 2.82 -29.62
N ALA A 79 19.91 2.05 -30.11
CA ALA A 79 20.02 1.32 -31.36
C ALA A 79 20.22 2.26 -32.56
N PHE A 80 19.47 3.37 -32.59
CA PHE A 80 19.59 4.36 -33.66
C PHE A 80 20.96 5.05 -33.66
N ALA A 81 21.47 5.38 -32.47
CA ALA A 81 22.81 5.94 -32.29
C ALA A 81 23.92 4.96 -32.66
N LEU A 82 23.79 3.68 -32.30
CA LEU A 82 24.75 2.63 -32.65
C LEU A 82 24.76 2.31 -34.14
N GLY A 83 23.62 2.43 -34.82
CA GLY A 83 23.48 2.19 -36.25
C GLY A 83 23.95 3.33 -37.15
N ARG A 84 24.15 4.55 -36.61
CA ARG A 84 24.57 5.72 -37.39
C ARG A 84 25.88 6.33 -36.87
N LYS A 85 26.89 6.39 -37.74
CA LYS A 85 28.20 7.01 -37.42
C LYS A 85 28.12 8.49 -37.05
N GLU A 86 27.08 9.18 -37.47
CA GLU A 86 26.86 10.61 -37.25
C GLU A 86 26.37 10.94 -35.84
N ILE A 87 25.86 9.95 -35.10
CA ILE A 87 25.31 10.16 -33.76
C ILE A 87 26.35 9.71 -32.72
N PRO A 88 26.65 10.55 -31.70
CA PRO A 88 27.58 10.17 -30.65
C PRO A 88 27.08 8.95 -29.86
N ALA A 89 27.87 7.88 -29.81
CA ALA A 89 27.59 6.71 -28.97
C ALA A 89 27.46 7.05 -27.47
N ALA A 90 28.02 8.17 -27.03
CA ALA A 90 27.86 8.68 -25.67
C ALA A 90 26.38 8.96 -25.30
N LEU A 91 25.55 9.39 -26.27
CA LEU A 91 24.13 9.66 -26.05
C LEU A 91 23.37 8.37 -25.67
N ALA A 92 23.64 7.28 -26.39
CA ALA A 92 23.14 5.95 -26.08
C ALA A 92 23.58 5.48 -24.69
N GLY A 93 24.86 5.73 -24.36
CA GLY A 93 25.43 5.36 -23.07
C GLY A 93 24.74 6.04 -21.89
N VAL A 94 24.44 7.34 -22.01
CA VAL A 94 23.74 8.09 -20.96
C VAL A 94 22.32 7.56 -20.75
N ALA A 95 21.56 7.33 -21.83
CA ALA A 95 20.18 6.83 -21.74
C ALA A 95 20.12 5.44 -21.07
N ILE A 96 20.95 4.49 -21.53
CA ILE A 96 21.03 3.15 -20.94
C ILE A 96 21.50 3.21 -19.48
N ALA A 97 22.46 4.07 -19.15
CA ALA A 97 22.92 4.24 -17.78
C ALA A 97 21.84 4.77 -16.85
N ALA A 98 21.08 5.77 -17.27
CA ALA A 98 19.99 6.33 -16.48
C ALA A 98 18.90 5.29 -16.20
N ALA A 99 18.63 4.40 -17.17
CA ALA A 99 17.66 3.32 -17.03
C ALA A 99 18.16 2.16 -16.16
N LEU A 100 19.45 1.80 -16.21
CA LEU A 100 19.97 0.56 -15.62
C LEU A 100 20.81 0.72 -14.36
N MET A 101 21.62 1.79 -14.25
CA MET A 101 22.51 1.93 -13.09
C MET A 101 21.74 2.13 -11.77
N PRO A 102 20.73 3.01 -11.68
CA PRO A 102 20.02 3.20 -10.41
C PRO A 102 19.35 1.91 -9.91
N PRO A 103 18.60 1.13 -10.72
CA PRO A 103 18.03 -0.13 -10.26
C PRO A 103 19.08 -1.13 -9.76
N VAL A 104 20.20 -1.31 -10.47
CA VAL A 104 21.27 -2.23 -10.02
C VAL A 104 21.85 -1.79 -8.68
N CYS A 105 22.09 -0.49 -8.49
CA CYS A 105 22.55 0.03 -7.21
C CYS A 105 21.51 -0.18 -6.10
N THR A 106 20.23 0.05 -6.39
CA THR A 106 19.12 -0.18 -5.43
C THR A 106 19.02 -1.66 -5.05
N ILE A 107 19.23 -2.60 -5.97
CA ILE A 107 19.28 -4.04 -5.66
C ILE A 107 20.38 -4.30 -4.63
N GLY A 108 21.61 -3.87 -4.91
CA GLY A 108 22.74 -4.13 -4.01
C GLY A 108 22.60 -3.47 -2.64
N LEU A 109 22.10 -2.23 -2.60
CA LEU A 109 21.80 -1.54 -1.34
C LEU A 109 20.63 -2.19 -0.59
N GLY A 110 19.57 -2.62 -1.29
CA GLY A 110 18.44 -3.34 -0.69
C GLY A 110 18.88 -4.66 -0.05
N VAL A 111 19.80 -5.39 -0.69
CA VAL A 111 20.43 -6.59 -0.11
C VAL A 111 21.25 -6.23 1.14
N ALA A 112 22.04 -5.16 1.10
CA ALA A 112 22.83 -4.73 2.26
C ALA A 112 21.94 -4.32 3.46
N PHE A 113 20.82 -3.63 3.20
CA PHE A 113 19.84 -3.21 4.21
C PHE A 113 18.87 -4.32 4.62
N GLN A 114 19.05 -5.55 4.12
CA GLN A 114 18.15 -6.68 4.35
C GLN A 114 16.68 -6.42 3.93
N ASN A 115 16.44 -5.44 3.07
CA ASN A 115 15.13 -5.11 2.53
C ASN A 115 14.89 -5.89 1.23
N TRP A 116 14.43 -7.13 1.37
CA TRP A 116 14.19 -8.04 0.25
C TRP A 116 13.04 -7.61 -0.66
N VAL A 117 12.05 -6.90 -0.12
CA VAL A 117 10.93 -6.35 -0.92
C VAL A 117 11.47 -5.32 -1.90
N LEU A 118 12.28 -4.38 -1.40
CA LEU A 118 12.94 -3.37 -2.23
C LEU A 118 13.89 -4.00 -3.25
N ALA A 119 14.73 -4.95 -2.82
CA ALA A 119 15.68 -5.62 -3.70
C ALA A 119 14.95 -6.42 -4.81
N GLY A 120 13.86 -7.10 -4.47
CA GLY A 120 13.03 -7.84 -5.42
C GLY A 120 12.35 -6.93 -6.44
N GLY A 121 11.75 -5.84 -5.97
CA GLY A 121 11.14 -4.82 -6.82
C GLY A 121 12.13 -4.15 -7.79
N ALA A 122 13.29 -3.74 -7.28
CA ALA A 122 14.36 -3.17 -8.09
C ALA A 122 14.96 -4.19 -9.08
N THR A 123 14.99 -5.48 -8.72
CA THR A 123 15.40 -6.56 -9.62
C THR A 123 14.43 -6.72 -10.77
N LEU A 124 13.13 -6.69 -10.48
CA LEU A 124 12.09 -6.74 -11.51
C LEU A 124 12.18 -5.54 -12.45
N LEU A 125 12.36 -4.33 -11.90
CA LEU A 125 12.59 -3.12 -12.69
C LEU A 125 13.81 -3.26 -13.60
N PHE A 126 14.92 -3.74 -13.05
CA PHE A 126 16.16 -3.93 -13.79
C PHE A 126 16.02 -4.93 -14.94
N ILE A 127 15.43 -6.10 -14.68
CA ILE A 127 15.16 -7.12 -15.70
C ILE A 127 14.25 -6.53 -16.76
N THR A 128 13.14 -5.89 -16.37
CA THR A 128 12.23 -5.20 -17.29
C THR A 128 12.99 -4.26 -18.22
N ASN A 129 13.85 -3.42 -17.67
CA ASN A 129 14.58 -2.44 -18.46
C ASN A 129 15.52 -3.09 -19.47
N ILE A 130 16.26 -4.16 -19.09
CA ILE A 130 17.09 -4.91 -20.04
C ILE A 130 16.24 -5.43 -21.20
N VAL A 131 15.10 -6.02 -20.90
CA VAL A 131 14.24 -6.71 -21.87
C VAL A 131 13.69 -5.73 -22.87
N PHE A 132 13.11 -4.63 -22.40
CA PHE A 132 12.58 -3.59 -23.26
C PHE A 132 13.66 -2.90 -24.10
N ILE A 133 14.85 -2.64 -23.53
CA ILE A 133 16.00 -2.12 -24.28
C ILE A 133 16.38 -3.08 -25.41
N VAL A 134 16.55 -4.36 -25.08
CA VAL A 134 17.01 -5.37 -26.04
C VAL A 134 15.96 -5.64 -27.12
N VAL A 135 14.67 -5.66 -26.78
CA VAL A 135 13.57 -5.75 -27.75
C VAL A 135 13.59 -4.54 -28.68
N ALA A 136 13.69 -3.33 -28.14
CA ALA A 136 13.76 -2.10 -28.94
C ALA A 136 14.98 -2.11 -29.89
N GLU A 137 16.15 -2.50 -29.40
CA GLU A 137 17.36 -2.62 -30.20
C GLU A 137 17.21 -3.64 -31.33
N ASN A 138 16.62 -4.82 -31.06
CA ASN A 138 16.35 -5.82 -32.08
C ASN A 138 15.42 -5.29 -33.18
N VAL A 139 14.34 -4.60 -32.81
CA VAL A 139 13.38 -4.01 -33.76
C VAL A 139 14.10 -3.01 -34.68
N VAL A 140 14.93 -2.14 -34.11
CA VAL A 140 15.67 -1.13 -34.89
C VAL A 140 16.73 -1.78 -35.79
N PHE A 141 17.48 -2.77 -35.31
CA PHE A 141 18.47 -3.46 -36.13
C PHE A 141 17.83 -4.23 -37.30
N LEU A 142 16.69 -4.88 -37.07
CA LEU A 142 15.91 -5.50 -38.15
C LEU A 142 15.43 -4.45 -39.15
N TRP A 143 14.96 -3.29 -38.67
CA TRP A 143 14.54 -2.18 -39.54
C TRP A 143 15.70 -1.61 -40.37
N MET A 144 16.91 -1.58 -39.81
CA MET A 144 18.15 -1.22 -40.50
C MET A 144 18.66 -2.30 -41.47
N GLY A 145 18.00 -3.46 -41.54
CA GLY A 145 18.32 -4.53 -42.48
C GLY A 145 19.35 -5.55 -41.97
N PHE A 146 19.58 -5.62 -40.65
CA PHE A 146 20.37 -6.71 -40.07
C PHE A 146 19.62 -8.02 -40.31
N ARG A 147 20.28 -8.98 -40.96
CA ARG A 147 19.70 -10.28 -41.30
C ARG A 147 20.62 -11.40 -40.83
N PRO A 148 20.06 -12.58 -40.50
CA PRO A 148 20.87 -13.77 -40.29
C PRO A 148 21.75 -14.03 -41.52
N GLY A 149 22.97 -14.51 -41.27
CA GLY A 149 23.85 -14.98 -42.33
C GLY A 149 23.23 -16.16 -43.06
N ARG A 150 23.68 -16.46 -44.28
CA ARG A 150 23.19 -17.58 -45.12
C ARG A 150 23.50 -18.99 -44.57
N GLN A 151 23.90 -19.10 -43.31
CA GLN A 151 24.26 -20.36 -42.66
C GLN A 151 23.03 -20.88 -41.90
N PRO A 152 22.69 -22.18 -41.99
CA PRO A 152 21.51 -22.74 -41.32
C PRO A 152 21.56 -22.63 -39.79
N GLU A 153 22.75 -22.52 -39.20
CA GLU A 153 22.94 -22.27 -37.76
C GLU A 153 22.44 -20.88 -37.34
N SER A 154 22.62 -19.87 -38.21
CA SER A 154 22.19 -18.49 -37.96
C SER A 154 20.66 -18.36 -38.08
N GLU A 155 20.03 -19.04 -39.04
CA GLU A 155 18.56 -19.06 -39.18
C GLU A 155 17.89 -19.71 -37.96
N ARG A 156 18.39 -20.86 -37.50
CA ARG A 156 17.92 -21.51 -36.26
C ARG A 156 18.15 -20.63 -35.04
N GLY A 157 19.30 -19.97 -34.98
CA GLY A 157 19.65 -19.06 -33.90
C GLY A 157 18.64 -17.93 -33.76
N VAL A 158 18.26 -17.27 -34.86
CA VAL A 158 17.25 -16.19 -34.83
C VAL A 158 15.93 -16.69 -34.25
N VAL A 159 15.42 -17.84 -34.69
CA VAL A 159 14.14 -18.39 -34.18
C VAL A 159 14.21 -18.66 -32.68
N ILE A 160 15.30 -19.27 -32.21
CA ILE A 160 15.48 -19.58 -30.78
C ILE A 160 15.54 -18.30 -29.95
N TRP A 161 16.36 -17.32 -30.35
CA TRP A 161 16.52 -16.08 -29.60
C TRP A 161 15.25 -15.21 -29.62
N TRP A 162 14.51 -15.21 -30.72
CA TRP A 162 13.19 -14.58 -30.79
C TRP A 162 12.16 -15.27 -29.89
N GLY A 163 12.16 -16.60 -29.84
CA GLY A 163 11.31 -17.36 -28.92
C GLY A 163 11.60 -17.00 -27.46
N ILE A 164 12.89 -16.93 -27.09
CA ILE A 164 13.32 -16.57 -25.73
C ILE A 164 12.91 -15.13 -25.37
N ILE A 165 13.19 -14.16 -26.25
CA ILE A 165 12.90 -12.75 -25.95
C ILE A 165 11.38 -12.49 -25.89
N ILE A 166 10.58 -13.14 -26.74
CA ILE A 166 9.11 -13.03 -26.69
C ILE A 166 8.57 -13.67 -25.42
N LEU A 167 9.02 -14.88 -25.08
CA LEU A 167 8.60 -15.56 -23.85
C LEU A 167 8.89 -14.68 -22.62
N LEU A 168 10.09 -14.11 -22.57
CA LEU A 168 10.52 -13.31 -21.45
C LEU A 168 9.80 -11.95 -21.41
N LEU A 169 9.52 -11.34 -22.57
CA LEU A 169 8.66 -10.16 -22.67
C LEU A 169 7.25 -10.43 -22.14
N VAL A 170 6.63 -11.57 -22.51
CA VAL A 170 5.30 -11.96 -22.03
C VAL A 170 5.29 -12.13 -20.52
N ILE A 171 6.30 -12.81 -19.95
CA ILE A 171 6.43 -12.99 -18.49
C ILE A 171 6.54 -11.64 -17.79
N VAL A 172 7.43 -10.76 -18.27
CA VAL A 172 7.65 -9.44 -17.65
C VAL A 172 6.40 -8.57 -17.75
N VAL A 173 5.78 -8.48 -18.92
CA VAL A 173 4.56 -7.69 -19.12
C VAL A 173 3.42 -8.23 -18.26
N SER A 174 3.24 -9.55 -18.20
CA SER A 174 2.24 -10.18 -17.32
C SER A 174 2.46 -9.77 -15.87
N LEU A 175 3.71 -9.85 -15.38
CA LEU A 175 4.03 -9.52 -13.99
C LEU A 175 3.81 -8.03 -13.68
N LEU A 176 4.20 -7.13 -14.59
CA LEU A 176 3.94 -5.69 -14.43
C LEU A 176 2.44 -5.37 -14.45
N VAL A 177 1.66 -6.05 -15.30
CA VAL A 177 0.21 -5.87 -15.34
C VAL A 177 -0.41 -6.35 -14.03
N THR A 178 -0.01 -7.51 -13.50
CA THR A 178 -0.51 -8.01 -12.21
C THR A 178 -0.17 -7.06 -11.07
N LEU A 179 1.07 -6.55 -11.00
CA LEU A 179 1.46 -5.57 -9.98
C LEU A 179 0.71 -4.25 -10.13
N GLY A 180 0.55 -3.76 -11.35
CA GLY A 180 -0.22 -2.55 -11.64
C GLY A 180 -1.71 -2.69 -11.30
N GLN A 181 -2.29 -3.87 -11.53
CA GLN A 181 -3.67 -4.17 -11.14
C GLN A 181 -3.84 -4.17 -9.62
N ARG A 182 -2.92 -4.79 -8.86
CA ARG A 182 -2.94 -4.78 -7.39
C ARG A 182 -2.86 -3.35 -6.84
N ALA A 183 -1.88 -2.58 -7.30
CA ALA A 183 -1.71 -1.18 -6.87
C ALA A 183 -2.93 -0.30 -7.23
N SER A 184 -3.55 -0.53 -8.40
CA SER A 184 -4.75 0.18 -8.82
C SER A 184 -5.95 -0.15 -7.94
N ILE A 185 -6.14 -1.43 -7.57
CA ILE A 185 -7.22 -1.86 -6.67
C ILE A 185 -7.03 -1.24 -5.29
N GLU A 186 -5.83 -1.33 -4.72
CA GLU A 186 -5.49 -0.77 -3.41
C GLU A 186 -5.77 0.74 -3.36
N SER A 187 -5.28 1.50 -4.35
CA SER A 187 -5.54 2.94 -4.46
C SER A 187 -7.03 3.26 -4.61
N ARG A 188 -7.79 2.42 -5.35
CA ARG A 188 -9.23 2.59 -5.53
C ARG A 188 -10.00 2.29 -4.24
N VAL A 189 -9.64 1.22 -3.53
CA VAL A 189 -10.18 0.87 -2.20
C VAL A 189 -9.95 2.01 -1.23
N GLU A 190 -8.73 2.51 -1.14
CA GLU A 190 -8.38 3.62 -0.26
C GLU A 190 -9.19 4.88 -0.60
N GLN A 191 -9.34 5.22 -1.88
CA GLN A 191 -10.14 6.37 -2.30
C GLN A 191 -11.62 6.24 -1.91
N ILE A 192 -12.21 5.05 -2.05
CA ILE A 192 -13.59 4.76 -1.65
C ILE A 192 -13.73 4.89 -0.13
N LEU A 193 -12.82 4.26 0.63
CA LEU A 193 -12.82 4.31 2.09
C LEU A 193 -12.64 5.74 2.60
N ARG A 194 -11.78 6.56 1.98
CA ARG A 194 -11.63 7.99 2.32
C ARG A 194 -12.90 8.79 2.14
N THR A 195 -13.78 8.40 1.21
CA THR A 195 -15.09 9.05 1.01
C THR A 195 -16.19 8.51 1.92
N ALA A 196 -16.09 7.24 2.33
CA ALA A 196 -17.09 6.59 3.16
C ALA A 196 -16.86 6.81 4.67
N LEU A 197 -15.60 6.92 5.09
CA LEU A 197 -15.23 7.14 6.48
C LEU A 197 -15.55 8.58 6.92
N PRO A 198 -15.86 8.80 8.22
CA PRO A 198 -16.11 10.13 8.74
C PRO A 198 -14.85 11.02 8.60
N PRO A 199 -14.99 12.35 8.46
CA PRO A 199 -13.84 13.26 8.31
C PRO A 199 -12.85 13.23 9.48
N SER A 200 -13.29 12.77 10.65
CA SER A 200 -12.49 12.58 11.86
C SER A 200 -11.66 11.29 11.85
N ALA A 201 -11.90 10.39 10.91
CA ALA A 201 -11.15 9.14 10.73
C ALA A 201 -9.96 9.34 9.79
N ALA A 202 -8.77 8.98 10.28
CA ALA A 202 -7.53 8.97 9.52
C ALA A 202 -7.11 7.53 9.24
N ILE A 203 -7.14 7.15 7.96
CA ILE A 203 -6.62 5.86 7.50
C ILE A 203 -5.11 5.81 7.79
N THR A 204 -4.68 4.76 8.48
CA THR A 204 -3.27 4.51 8.82
C THR A 204 -2.65 3.51 7.86
N ASP A 205 -3.36 2.41 7.57
CA ASP A 205 -2.90 1.39 6.63
C ASP A 205 -4.11 0.71 5.96
N VAL A 206 -3.90 0.17 4.76
CA VAL A 206 -4.90 -0.60 4.01
C VAL A 206 -4.19 -1.77 3.34
N LEU A 207 -4.46 -2.98 3.82
CA LEU A 207 -3.96 -4.20 3.20
C LEU A 207 -5.08 -4.83 2.36
N VAL A 208 -4.80 -5.07 1.08
CA VAL A 208 -5.74 -5.75 0.18
C VAL A 208 -5.12 -7.07 -0.29
N GLU A 209 -5.75 -8.18 0.09
CA GLU A 209 -5.38 -9.52 -0.35
C GLU A 209 -6.51 -10.15 -1.16
N GLU A 210 -6.17 -10.81 -2.26
CA GLU A 210 -7.13 -11.59 -3.05
C GLU A 210 -7.08 -13.04 -2.57
N MET A 211 -8.18 -13.54 -2.02
CA MET A 211 -8.36 -14.91 -1.55
C MET A 211 -8.92 -15.82 -2.65
N ASP A 212 -9.14 -17.10 -2.32
CA ASP A 212 -9.76 -18.08 -3.21
C ASP A 212 -11.11 -17.58 -3.74
N GLU A 213 -11.44 -17.98 -4.98
CA GLU A 213 -12.68 -17.62 -5.70
C GLU A 213 -12.88 -16.12 -6.02
N GLY A 214 -11.83 -15.30 -5.88
CA GLY A 214 -11.88 -13.87 -6.24
C GLY A 214 -12.50 -12.98 -5.16
N LEU A 215 -12.60 -13.49 -3.94
CA LEU A 215 -12.95 -12.71 -2.75
C LEU A 215 -11.79 -11.77 -2.40
N LEU A 216 -12.08 -10.48 -2.30
CA LEU A 216 -11.11 -9.48 -1.85
C LEU A 216 -11.22 -9.31 -0.33
N HIS A 217 -10.17 -9.71 0.39
CA HIS A 217 -10.03 -9.45 1.81
C HIS A 217 -9.32 -8.11 2.02
N VAL A 218 -10.00 -7.16 2.66
CA VAL A 218 -9.50 -5.80 2.90
C VAL A 218 -9.37 -5.62 4.41
N MET A 219 -8.15 -5.39 4.89
CA MET A 219 -7.89 -5.03 6.27
C MET A 219 -7.57 -3.54 6.35
N LEU A 220 -8.41 -2.80 7.08
CA LEU A 220 -8.33 -1.35 7.24
C LEU A 220 -7.91 -1.00 8.66
N ASP A 221 -6.76 -0.34 8.79
CA ASP A 221 -6.31 0.26 10.04
C ASP A 221 -6.67 1.75 10.04
N VAL A 222 -7.54 2.16 10.97
CA VAL A 222 -8.06 3.52 11.01
C VAL A 222 -7.96 4.12 12.40
N ARG A 223 -7.50 5.37 12.48
CA ARG A 223 -7.50 6.16 13.70
C ARG A 223 -8.72 7.05 13.72
N THR A 224 -9.56 6.95 14.74
CA THR A 224 -10.82 7.70 14.83
C THR A 224 -11.09 8.15 16.26
N ARG A 225 -11.91 9.19 16.44
CA ARG A 225 -12.33 9.64 17.79
C ARG A 225 -13.54 8.86 18.31
N GLY A 226 -14.40 8.38 17.41
CA GLY A 226 -15.59 7.59 17.75
C GLY A 226 -15.36 6.09 17.61
N LEU A 227 -16.21 5.28 18.25
CA LEU A 227 -16.24 3.83 18.04
C LEU A 227 -16.86 3.52 16.68
N ILE A 228 -16.20 2.68 15.88
CA ILE A 228 -16.78 2.17 14.63
C ILE A 228 -17.66 0.97 14.98
N THR A 229 -18.93 1.05 14.61
CA THR A 229 -19.92 0.01 14.88
C THR A 229 -19.90 -1.07 13.78
N PRO A 230 -20.29 -2.32 14.08
CA PRO A 230 -20.40 -3.37 13.04
C PRO A 230 -21.37 -3.02 11.90
N ALA A 231 -22.38 -2.18 12.16
CA ALA A 231 -23.33 -1.71 11.15
C ALA A 231 -22.66 -0.79 10.13
N GLU A 232 -21.81 0.14 10.58
CA GLU A 232 -21.02 1.01 9.70
C GLU A 232 -20.01 0.20 8.88
N VAL A 233 -19.34 -0.80 9.47
CA VAL A 233 -18.45 -1.70 8.73
C VAL A 233 -19.20 -2.41 7.59
N THR A 234 -20.44 -2.85 7.86
CA THR A 234 -21.28 -3.50 6.83
C THR A 234 -21.66 -2.53 5.70
N GLU A 235 -21.90 -1.26 6.03
CA GLU A 235 -22.15 -0.21 5.03
C GLU A 235 -20.90 0.07 4.17
N TYR A 236 -19.73 0.17 4.79
CA TYR A 236 -18.45 0.34 4.09
C TYR A 236 -18.13 -0.85 3.19
N GLU A 237 -18.39 -2.08 3.67
CA GLU A 237 -18.26 -3.29 2.87
C GLU A 237 -19.20 -3.26 1.65
N ALA A 238 -20.47 -2.91 1.83
CA ALA A 238 -21.44 -2.81 0.75
C ALA A 238 -21.07 -1.73 -0.29
N ALA A 239 -20.52 -0.60 0.17
CA ALA A 239 -20.02 0.46 -0.70
C ALA A 239 -18.81 -0.03 -1.52
N LEU A 240 -17.89 -0.77 -0.92
CA LEU A 240 -16.75 -1.39 -1.60
C LEU A 240 -17.21 -2.44 -2.62
N GLN A 241 -18.13 -3.34 -2.25
CA GLN A 241 -18.67 -4.37 -3.15
C GLN A 241 -19.34 -3.74 -4.37
N THR A 242 -20.14 -2.68 -4.16
CA THR A 242 -20.84 -1.97 -5.24
C THR A 242 -19.87 -1.26 -6.18
N ALA A 243 -18.83 -0.62 -5.64
CA ALA A 243 -17.87 0.13 -6.44
C ALA A 243 -16.89 -0.79 -7.20
N LEU A 244 -16.51 -1.92 -6.61
CA LEU A 244 -15.54 -2.86 -7.17
C LEU A 244 -16.16 -3.95 -8.05
N ASP A 245 -17.49 -4.14 -7.99
CA ASP A 245 -18.21 -5.21 -8.70
C ASP A 245 -17.64 -6.61 -8.38
N ARG A 246 -17.28 -6.81 -7.11
CA ARG A 246 -16.63 -8.03 -6.60
C ARG A 246 -17.05 -8.29 -5.15
N PRO A 247 -17.05 -9.57 -4.72
CA PRO A 247 -17.23 -9.88 -3.30
C PRO A 247 -16.02 -9.36 -2.51
N VAL A 248 -16.30 -8.63 -1.44
CA VAL A 248 -15.30 -8.02 -0.55
C VAL A 248 -15.64 -8.42 0.88
N GLN A 249 -14.64 -8.82 1.65
CA GLN A 249 -14.72 -8.98 3.09
C GLN A 249 -13.87 -7.88 3.74
N LEU A 250 -14.51 -7.02 4.53
CA LEU A 250 -13.83 -5.89 5.18
C LEU A 250 -13.61 -6.19 6.67
N GLU A 251 -12.36 -6.09 7.11
CA GLU A 251 -11.98 -6.11 8.53
C GLU A 251 -11.43 -4.75 8.91
N VAL A 252 -11.94 -4.16 10.00
CA VAL A 252 -11.57 -2.80 10.43
C VAL A 252 -10.97 -2.85 11.83
N ALA A 253 -9.69 -2.47 11.93
CA ALA A 253 -9.04 -2.20 13.20
C ALA A 253 -9.13 -0.70 13.50
N ALA A 254 -10.05 -0.33 14.40
CA ALA A 254 -10.22 1.05 14.86
C ALA A 254 -9.32 1.34 16.07
N LEU A 255 -8.41 2.29 15.91
CA LEU A 255 -7.56 2.84 16.96
C LEU A 255 -8.22 4.12 17.52
N PRO A 256 -8.88 4.07 18.68
CA PRO A 256 -9.52 5.26 19.25
C PRO A 256 -8.48 6.29 19.68
N VAL A 257 -8.63 7.52 19.22
CA VAL A 257 -7.81 8.66 19.63
C VAL A 257 -8.49 9.34 20.81
N VAL A 258 -8.06 8.99 22.01
CA VAL A 258 -8.51 9.65 23.25
C VAL A 258 -7.71 10.93 23.44
N THR A 259 -8.36 12.07 23.27
CA THR A 259 -7.80 13.38 23.64
C THR A 259 -8.11 13.68 25.10
N PRO A 260 -7.22 14.40 25.83
CA PRO A 260 -7.53 14.83 27.19
C PRO A 260 -8.76 15.74 27.18
N LEU A 261 -9.72 15.43 28.06
CA LEU A 261 -10.98 16.17 28.23
C LEU A 261 -10.73 17.68 28.23
N ASP A 262 -11.50 18.40 27.41
CA ASP A 262 -11.51 19.86 27.43
C ASP A 262 -11.91 20.33 28.84
N THR A 263 -11.48 21.53 29.26
CA THR A 263 -11.77 22.05 30.61
C THR A 263 -13.28 22.02 30.90
N LEU A 264 -14.08 22.25 29.86
CA LEU A 264 -15.54 22.23 29.91
C LEU A 264 -16.09 20.84 30.25
N GLU A 265 -15.62 19.77 29.58
CA GLU A 265 -16.05 18.40 29.88
C GLU A 265 -15.65 17.98 31.30
N ARG A 266 -14.48 18.43 31.76
CA ARG A 266 -14.02 18.20 33.14
C ARG A 266 -14.91 18.89 34.17
N ASP A 267 -15.28 20.14 33.90
CA ASP A 267 -16.16 20.93 34.76
C ASP A 267 -17.57 20.31 34.80
N VAL A 268 -18.10 19.88 33.66
CA VAL A 268 -19.39 19.18 33.54
C VAL A 268 -19.40 17.85 34.32
N ILE A 269 -18.37 17.00 34.15
CA ILE A 269 -18.26 15.74 34.89
C ILE A 269 -18.17 16.00 36.40
N SER A 270 -17.41 17.02 36.81
CA SER A 270 -17.24 17.35 38.23
C SER A 270 -18.54 17.84 38.89
N LEU A 271 -19.35 18.61 38.17
CA LEU A 271 -20.65 19.08 38.65
C LEU A 271 -21.63 17.89 38.78
N LEU A 272 -21.70 17.05 37.74
CA LEU A 272 -22.62 15.92 37.72
C LEU A 272 -22.29 14.87 38.79
N GLN A 273 -21.00 14.60 39.03
CA GLN A 273 -20.58 13.69 40.09
C GLN A 273 -20.71 14.31 41.50
N GLY A 274 -20.68 15.65 41.61
CA GLY A 274 -20.83 16.37 42.87
C GLY A 274 -22.28 16.47 43.33
N ASP A 275 -23.15 17.00 42.48
CA ASP A 275 -24.55 17.29 42.82
C ASP A 275 -25.47 16.08 42.61
N PHE A 276 -25.11 15.14 41.72
CA PHE A 276 -25.94 14.00 41.36
C PHE A 276 -25.23 12.65 41.64
N THR A 277 -25.01 12.36 42.92
CA THR A 277 -24.37 11.10 43.41
C THR A 277 -25.02 9.77 42.97
N PHE A 278 -26.22 9.81 42.40
CA PHE A 278 -26.97 8.63 41.94
C PHE A 278 -26.68 8.26 40.48
N TRP A 279 -25.99 9.12 39.74
CA TRP A 279 -25.59 8.86 38.36
C TRP A 279 -24.12 8.48 38.29
N GLN A 280 -23.85 7.23 37.89
CA GLN A 280 -22.52 6.88 37.44
C GLN A 280 -22.39 7.32 35.97
N VAL A 281 -21.78 8.49 35.78
CA VAL A 281 -21.47 9.04 34.45
C VAL A 281 -20.44 8.15 33.77
N LEU A 282 -20.82 7.55 32.65
CA LEU A 282 -19.98 6.65 31.84
C LEU A 282 -19.26 7.41 30.74
N ASP A 283 -19.95 8.37 30.12
CA ASP A 283 -19.43 9.15 28.99
C ASP A 283 -20.14 10.50 28.91
N VAL A 284 -19.43 11.52 28.40
CA VAL A 284 -19.94 12.88 28.18
C VAL A 284 -19.50 13.34 26.81
N ASP A 285 -20.45 13.56 25.92
CA ASP A 285 -20.23 14.12 24.58
C ASP A 285 -20.81 15.53 24.54
N VAL A 286 -19.98 16.52 24.22
CA VAL A 286 -20.38 17.93 24.13
C VAL A 286 -20.33 18.36 22.68
N GLN A 287 -21.50 18.67 22.11
CA GLN A 287 -21.65 19.17 20.75
C GLN A 287 -22.00 20.66 20.78
N GLU A 288 -21.29 21.49 20.02
CA GLU A 288 -21.52 22.93 19.93
C GLU A 288 -22.16 23.27 18.56
N ASP A 289 -23.33 23.94 18.57
CA ASP A 289 -24.04 24.37 17.35
C ASP A 289 -24.48 25.84 17.47
N ASP A 290 -23.84 26.72 16.68
CA ASP A 290 -24.02 28.18 16.39
C ASP A 290 -24.49 29.17 17.49
N ALA A 291 -24.87 28.71 18.69
CA ALA A 291 -25.18 29.45 19.93
C ALA A 291 -25.58 28.54 21.12
N HIS A 292 -25.75 27.22 20.91
CA HIS A 292 -26.26 26.25 21.88
C HIS A 292 -25.26 25.11 22.13
N LEU A 293 -25.14 24.68 23.38
CA LEU A 293 -24.38 23.49 23.75
C LEU A 293 -25.36 22.32 23.91
N ASN A 294 -25.19 21.27 23.13
CA ASN A 294 -25.90 20.01 23.33
C ASN A 294 -24.97 19.06 24.09
N ILE A 295 -25.33 18.75 25.33
CA ILE A 295 -24.55 17.86 26.19
C ILE A 295 -25.29 16.53 26.26
N ILE A 296 -24.65 15.49 25.73
CA ILE A 296 -25.15 14.12 25.79
C ILE A 296 -24.38 13.41 26.89
N ILE A 297 -25.10 12.98 27.93
CA ILE A 297 -24.51 12.25 29.06
C ILE A 297 -25.02 10.83 29.01
N THR A 298 -24.09 9.87 29.01
CA THR A 298 -24.41 8.47 29.24
C THR A 298 -24.27 8.18 30.72
N VAL A 299 -25.38 7.81 31.36
CA VAL A 299 -25.40 7.46 32.80
C VAL A 299 -25.86 6.02 33.00
N GLN A 300 -25.23 5.38 33.98
CA GLN A 300 -25.64 4.07 34.47
C GLN A 300 -26.55 4.25 35.69
N ALA A 301 -27.78 3.73 35.63
CA ALA A 301 -28.70 3.71 36.77
C ALA A 301 -29.65 2.51 36.71
N GLU A 302 -30.13 2.05 37.87
CA GLU A 302 -31.06 0.91 38.00
C GLU A 302 -32.48 1.23 37.52
N SER A 303 -32.86 2.51 37.51
CA SER A 303 -34.16 3.00 37.06
C SER A 303 -34.01 4.31 36.28
N ALA A 304 -35.00 4.64 35.45
CA ALA A 304 -34.99 5.88 34.69
C ALA A 304 -35.11 7.08 35.64
N PRO A 305 -34.26 8.12 35.48
CA PRO A 305 -34.32 9.31 36.33
C PRO A 305 -35.62 10.08 36.13
N ASP A 306 -36.06 10.76 37.18
CA ASP A 306 -37.22 11.65 37.13
C ASP A 306 -36.92 12.86 36.24
N VAL A 307 -37.92 13.32 35.49
CA VAL A 307 -37.78 14.43 34.52
C VAL A 307 -37.40 15.73 35.23
N ASP A 308 -37.88 15.91 36.46
CA ASP A 308 -37.57 17.07 37.30
C ASP A 308 -36.06 17.15 37.63
N LEU A 309 -35.39 16.02 37.84
CA LEU A 309 -33.95 15.95 38.12
C LEU A 309 -33.11 16.26 36.87
N ILE A 310 -33.60 15.88 35.69
CA ILE A 310 -32.94 16.21 34.41
C ILE A 310 -33.00 17.72 34.18
N HIS A 311 -34.13 18.36 34.49
CA HIS A 311 -34.27 19.81 34.34
C HIS A 311 -33.43 20.61 35.36
N GLU A 312 -33.28 20.10 36.59
CA GLU A 312 -32.41 20.70 37.61
C GLU A 312 -30.92 20.62 37.21
N ALA A 313 -30.48 19.48 36.65
CA ALA A 313 -29.14 19.31 36.10
C ALA A 313 -28.90 20.24 34.89
N GLU A 314 -29.87 20.37 34.00
CA GLU A 314 -29.81 21.27 32.85
C GLU A 314 -29.69 22.75 33.28
N GLN A 315 -30.47 23.20 34.27
CA GLN A 315 -30.38 24.56 34.81
C GLN A 315 -29.03 24.84 35.47
N SER A 316 -28.49 23.89 36.22
CA SER A 316 -27.18 24.01 36.88
C SER A 316 -26.05 24.12 35.86
N LEU A 317 -26.17 23.40 34.73
CA LEU A 317 -25.23 23.49 33.61
C LEU A 317 -25.34 24.82 32.85
N VAL A 318 -26.55 25.37 32.69
CA VAL A 318 -26.76 26.71 32.10
C VAL A 318 -26.12 27.80 32.98
N GLU A 319 -26.23 27.68 34.30
CA GLU A 319 -25.65 28.64 35.25
C GLU A 319 -24.11 28.58 35.25
N LEU A 320 -23.53 27.38 35.20
CA LEU A 320 -22.08 27.20 35.18
C LEU A 320 -21.43 27.64 33.85
N LEU A 321 -22.09 27.35 32.73
CA LEU A 321 -21.53 27.55 31.40
C LEU A 321 -21.90 28.91 30.77
N GLU A 322 -22.74 29.69 31.45
CA GLU A 322 -23.28 30.99 30.99
C GLU A 322 -23.83 30.97 29.55
N ARG A 323 -24.32 29.81 29.11
CA ARG A 323 -24.79 29.54 27.75
C ARG A 323 -26.05 28.68 27.79
N PRO A 324 -26.93 28.77 26.77
CA PRO A 324 -28.08 27.88 26.69
C PRO A 324 -27.62 26.45 26.37
N VAL A 325 -27.92 25.53 27.28
CA VAL A 325 -27.58 24.11 27.21
C VAL A 325 -28.85 23.31 26.97
N SER A 326 -28.77 22.29 26.12
CA SER A 326 -29.77 21.23 26.01
C SER A 326 -29.16 19.94 26.56
N LEU A 327 -29.81 19.33 27.55
CA LEU A 327 -29.32 18.10 28.17
C LEU A 327 -30.03 16.87 27.63
N THR A 328 -29.28 15.97 26.98
CA THR A 328 -29.79 14.66 26.57
C THR A 328 -29.18 13.57 27.43
N LEU A 329 -30.04 12.80 28.12
CA LEU A 329 -29.59 11.73 29.00
C LEU A 329 -29.84 10.36 28.35
N VAL A 330 -28.75 9.62 28.14
CA VAL A 330 -28.78 8.25 27.62
C VAL A 330 -28.62 7.30 28.79
N LEU A 331 -29.70 6.57 29.10
CA LEU A 331 -29.71 5.63 30.21
C LEU A 331 -29.21 4.26 29.78
N GLN A 332 -28.14 3.79 30.43
CA GLN A 332 -27.73 2.40 30.38
C GLN A 332 -28.25 1.68 31.63
N GLN A 333 -29.36 0.94 31.48
CA GLN A 333 -29.94 0.18 32.60
C GLN A 333 -29.11 -1.05 32.93
N VAL A 334 -28.80 -1.22 34.21
CA VAL A 334 -28.23 -2.46 34.76
C VAL A 334 -29.39 -3.29 35.30
N ILE A 335 -29.75 -4.35 34.58
CA ILE A 335 -30.74 -5.32 35.05
C ILE A 335 -30.00 -6.35 35.93
N VAL A 336 -30.05 -6.16 37.25
CA VAL A 336 -29.57 -7.17 38.20
C VAL A 336 -30.69 -8.19 38.44
N PRO A 337 -30.51 -9.48 38.08
CA PRO A 337 -31.51 -10.50 38.40
C PRO A 337 -31.61 -10.66 39.94
N PRO A 338 -32.80 -10.87 40.52
CA PRO A 338 -32.94 -11.04 41.96
C PRO A 338 -32.09 -12.21 42.45
N GLU A 339 -31.30 -11.99 43.50
CA GLU A 339 -30.52 -13.04 44.17
C GLU A 339 -31.42 -14.24 44.47
N ALA A 340 -31.01 -15.43 44.03
CA ALA A 340 -31.69 -16.66 44.38
C ALA A 340 -31.61 -16.85 45.90
N THR A 341 -32.75 -16.74 46.59
CA THR A 341 -32.91 -17.15 47.99
C THR A 341 -32.37 -18.58 48.17
N PRO A 342 -31.41 -18.82 49.07
CA PRO A 342 -30.92 -20.16 49.33
C PRO A 342 -31.86 -20.86 50.32
N GLU A 343 -32.97 -21.43 49.84
CA GLU A 343 -33.79 -22.34 50.66
C GLU A 343 -34.59 -23.32 49.80
N ALA A 344 -34.03 -24.52 49.61
CA ALA A 344 -34.76 -25.78 49.51
C ALA A 344 -33.77 -26.94 49.73
N THR A 345 -33.59 -27.30 50.99
CA THR A 345 -33.02 -28.58 51.41
C THR A 345 -33.83 -29.70 50.76
N ILE A 346 -33.24 -30.42 49.80
CA ILE A 346 -33.81 -31.66 49.28
C ILE A 346 -33.51 -32.75 50.33
N GLU A 347 -34.49 -33.06 51.17
CA GLU A 347 -34.50 -34.31 51.92
C GLU A 347 -34.63 -35.47 50.93
N VAL A 348 -33.55 -36.24 50.80
CA VAL A 348 -33.58 -37.57 50.20
C VAL A 348 -34.12 -38.52 51.26
N GLN A 349 -35.42 -38.83 51.23
CA GLN A 349 -35.95 -40.01 51.91
C GLN A 349 -35.60 -41.26 51.10
N VAL A 350 -34.79 -42.11 51.72
CA VAL A 350 -34.64 -43.52 51.38
C VAL A 350 -35.78 -44.27 52.06
N GLU A 351 -36.67 -44.88 51.28
CA GLU A 351 -37.36 -46.12 51.64
C GLU A 351 -37.75 -46.92 50.39
#